data_AF-A0AAE0BNJ2-F1
#
_entry.id   AF-A0AAE0BNJ2-F1
#
_cell.length_a   1.000
_cell.length_b   1.000
_cell.length_c   1.000
_cell.angle_alpha   90.00
_cell.angle_beta   90.00
_cell.angle_gamma   90.00
#
_symmetry.space_group_name_H-M   'P 1'
#
loop_
_entity.id
_entity.type
_entity.pdbx_description
1 polymer ?
#
loop_
_entity_poly.entity_id
_entity_poly.type
_entity_poly.pdbx_seq_one_letter_code
_entity_poly.pdbx_strand_id
1 'polypeptide(L)'
;MGTPLMDSHHVHSFWGLSPALDLMEVYAAAQLRVADEHKVKADGKEVNRSILQVAPCDCRHTATTIARSWRRAPEKVAVTVWEPSPEGLARHMLLLSILLDTQLIARDRVETFLEVHGNAKLRERTAEYMEAKGNHLADVVLGAANKEEVGELGRLFDLSQLKFKERDDLVEIFRGYSRKVRYDMDAAWDWRKRKFYGNRYDYVKNLVDWDYHMRLLPYEGSIVYFPHFRQWRSEGIAYDIRDSVFIEPNRSLISTAEGRTVEYQDRLMMDRGRSVTTRGLYCDIQASPYLSFGIDSEEKRLFKTASKVHLKSSQDIAEFNVFASQEELFYNQRYKLHLENDDRPEGTLPGR
;
A
#
# COMPACT_ATOMS: atom_id res chain seq x y z
N MET A 1 -35.20 -8.57 -12.35
CA MET A 1 -33.76 -8.86 -12.16
C MET A 1 -33.40 -8.40 -10.77
N GLY A 2 -33.14 -9.32 -9.84
CA GLY A 2 -32.79 -8.98 -8.48
C GLY A 2 -31.40 -8.37 -8.40
N THR A 3 -31.30 -7.14 -7.94
CA THR A 3 -30.02 -6.46 -7.72
C THR A 3 -29.27 -7.20 -6.61
N PRO A 4 -28.08 -7.74 -6.87
CA PRO A 4 -27.39 -8.53 -5.87
C PRO A 4 -26.89 -7.62 -4.73
N LEU A 5 -27.04 -8.09 -3.48
CA LEU A 5 -26.58 -7.36 -2.29
C LEU A 5 -25.07 -7.63 -2.12
N MET A 6 -24.25 -7.03 -2.99
CA MET A 6 -22.87 -7.50 -3.25
C MET A 6 -21.76 -7.01 -2.31
N ASP A 7 -22.01 -6.28 -1.22
CA ASP A 7 -20.87 -5.59 -0.61
C ASP A 7 -21.07 -5.13 0.84
N SER A 8 -20.23 -5.63 1.74
CA SER A 8 -19.82 -4.91 2.94
C SER A 8 -18.74 -3.91 2.52
N HIS A 9 -18.99 -2.61 2.68
CA HIS A 9 -18.25 -1.44 2.16
C HIS A 9 -16.73 -1.50 1.93
N HIS A 10 -15.99 -2.48 2.44
CA HIS A 10 -14.55 -2.71 2.27
C HIS A 10 -14.27 -4.22 2.05
N VAL A 11 -14.58 -4.77 0.86
CA VAL A 11 -14.29 -6.20 0.58
C VAL A 11 -12.79 -6.48 0.62
N HIS A 12 -11.99 -5.54 0.09
CA HIS A 12 -10.53 -5.68 0.06
C HIS A 12 -9.85 -4.40 0.58
N SER A 13 -8.89 -4.57 1.48
CA SER A 13 -8.00 -3.51 1.94
C SER A 13 -6.72 -3.54 1.12
N PHE A 14 -6.58 -2.63 0.16
CA PHE A 14 -5.41 -2.58 -0.76
C PHE A 14 -4.23 -1.76 -0.25
N TRP A 15 -4.44 -1.08 0.87
CA TRP A 15 -3.45 -0.38 1.67
C TRP A 15 -3.86 -0.55 3.13
N GLY A 16 -2.90 -0.51 4.04
CA GLY A 16 -3.23 -0.70 5.44
C GLY A 16 -3.46 0.58 6.23
N LEU A 17 -4.07 0.38 7.40
CA LEU A 17 -4.66 1.41 8.25
C LEU A 17 -3.70 1.91 9.34
N SER A 18 -2.40 1.68 9.17
CA SER A 18 -1.38 2.03 10.14
C SER A 18 -0.08 2.42 9.46
N PRO A 19 0.78 3.21 10.12
CA PRO A 19 2.12 3.45 9.63
C PRO A 19 2.91 2.16 9.46
N ALA A 20 3.92 2.21 8.60
CA ALA A 20 4.84 1.11 8.43
C ALA A 20 5.67 0.87 9.71
N LEU A 21 5.76 -0.41 10.10
CA LEU A 21 6.48 -0.84 11.30
C LEU A 21 7.66 -1.71 10.91
N ASP A 22 8.79 -1.49 11.58
CA ASP A 22 9.87 -2.48 11.63
C ASP A 22 9.47 -3.58 12.62
N LEU A 23 9.07 -4.74 12.09
CA LEU A 23 8.58 -5.84 12.92
C LEU A 23 9.68 -6.43 13.83
N MET A 24 10.95 -6.24 13.47
CA MET A 24 12.09 -6.66 14.29
C MET A 24 12.27 -5.73 15.49
N GLU A 25 11.99 -4.44 15.31
CA GLU A 25 11.92 -3.48 16.41
C GLU A 25 10.77 -3.79 17.36
N VAL A 26 9.59 -4.06 16.83
CA VAL A 26 8.41 -4.42 17.63
C VAL A 26 8.70 -5.69 18.45
N TYR A 27 9.30 -6.70 17.83
CA TYR A 27 9.71 -7.93 18.52
C TYR A 27 10.72 -7.66 19.64
N ALA A 28 11.79 -6.90 19.37
CA ALA A 28 12.80 -6.57 20.38
C ALA A 28 12.21 -5.80 21.56
N ALA A 29 11.32 -4.83 21.29
CA ALA A 29 10.61 -4.09 22.33
C ALA A 29 9.70 -4.99 23.17
N ALA A 30 9.00 -5.95 22.55
CA ALA A 30 8.18 -6.92 23.25
C ALA A 30 9.02 -7.86 24.15
N GLN A 31 10.18 -8.33 23.66
CA GLN A 31 11.09 -9.15 24.46
C GLN A 31 11.60 -8.42 25.70
N LEU A 32 11.98 -7.14 25.58
CA LEU A 32 12.43 -6.34 26.71
C LEU A 32 11.34 -6.22 27.79
N ARG A 33 10.08 -6.01 27.40
CA ARG A 33 8.95 -5.97 28.34
C ARG A 33 8.78 -7.29 29.10
N VAL A 34 8.86 -8.43 28.42
CA VAL A 34 8.75 -9.76 29.05
C VAL A 34 9.93 -10.06 29.97
N ALA A 35 11.15 -9.64 29.58
CA ALA A 35 12.36 -9.84 30.38
C ALA A 35 12.34 -9.02 31.68
N ASP A 36 11.83 -7.78 31.65
CA ASP A 36 11.65 -6.95 32.84
C ASP A 36 10.62 -7.55 33.81
N GLU A 37 9.56 -8.19 33.29
CA GLU A 37 8.54 -8.84 34.13
C GLU A 37 9.02 -10.16 34.77
N HIS A 38 9.91 -10.91 34.11
CA HIS A 38 10.26 -12.27 34.54
C HIS A 38 11.74 -12.49 34.92
N LYS A 39 12.61 -11.47 34.89
CA LYS A 39 14.07 -11.58 35.13
C LYS A 39 14.73 -12.74 34.37
N VAL A 40 14.22 -13.07 33.18
CA VAL A 40 14.76 -14.16 32.35
C VAL A 40 15.93 -13.61 31.54
N LYS A 41 17.12 -14.20 31.70
CA LYS A 41 18.27 -13.88 30.84
C LYS A 41 17.97 -14.38 29.43
N ALA A 42 18.06 -13.49 28.45
CA ALA A 42 17.94 -13.84 27.04
C ALA A 42 19.06 -14.82 26.66
N ASP A 43 18.69 -16.01 26.19
CA ASP A 43 19.62 -17.04 25.76
C ASP A 43 20.24 -16.61 24.41
N GLY A 44 21.55 -16.35 24.41
CA GLY A 44 22.27 -15.69 23.31
C GLY A 44 22.55 -16.56 22.08
N LYS A 45 21.59 -17.40 21.66
CA LYS A 45 21.72 -18.16 20.40
C LYS A 45 21.30 -17.29 19.21
N GLU A 46 22.09 -17.35 18.14
CA GLU A 46 21.68 -16.94 16.79
C GLU A 46 20.41 -17.73 16.42
N VAL A 47 19.29 -17.03 16.34
CA VAL A 47 18.00 -17.63 15.98
C VAL A 47 17.60 -16.95 14.68
N ASN A 48 17.57 -17.72 13.58
CA ASN A 48 16.91 -17.29 12.35
C ASN A 48 15.51 -16.78 12.70
N ARG A 49 15.24 -15.50 12.46
CA ARG A 49 13.97 -14.87 12.85
C ARG A 49 12.98 -15.03 11.72
N SER A 50 11.89 -15.74 12.01
CA SER A 50 10.76 -15.93 11.11
C SER A 50 9.60 -15.05 11.57
N ILE A 51 9.03 -14.28 10.65
CA ILE A 51 7.92 -13.34 10.89
C ILE A 51 6.76 -13.76 10.02
N LEU A 52 5.59 -13.99 10.62
CA LEU A 52 4.35 -14.21 9.89
C LEU A 52 3.52 -12.93 9.87
N GLN A 53 3.21 -12.42 8.68
CA GLN A 53 2.25 -11.35 8.46
C GLN A 53 0.92 -11.96 7.99
N VAL A 54 -0.16 -11.68 8.73
CA VAL A 54 -1.50 -12.16 8.40
C VAL A 54 -2.33 -10.98 7.92
N ALA A 55 -2.76 -11.02 6.65
CA ALA A 55 -3.51 -9.98 5.97
C ALA A 55 -2.93 -8.56 6.17
N PRO A 56 -1.63 -8.33 5.87
CA PRO A 56 -1.02 -7.01 6.05
C PRO A 56 -1.61 -5.91 5.16
N CYS A 57 -2.47 -6.27 4.17
CA CYS A 57 -3.17 -5.40 3.22
C CYS A 57 -2.24 -4.81 2.13
N ASP A 58 -1.00 -4.47 2.49
CA ASP A 58 0.06 -4.05 1.58
C ASP A 58 1.44 -4.48 2.09
N CYS A 59 2.49 -4.10 1.36
CA CYS A 59 3.85 -4.49 1.67
C CYS A 59 4.58 -3.58 2.66
N ARG A 60 3.93 -2.61 3.31
CA ARG A 60 4.63 -1.56 4.09
C ARG A 60 5.48 -2.11 5.23
N HIS A 61 4.95 -3.10 5.97
CA HIS A 61 5.66 -3.75 7.06
C HIS A 61 6.81 -4.60 6.53
N THR A 62 6.59 -5.34 5.44
CA THR A 62 7.63 -6.15 4.78
C THR A 62 8.77 -5.27 4.29
N ALA A 63 8.46 -4.23 3.53
CA ALA A 63 9.43 -3.27 2.99
C ALA A 63 10.25 -2.63 4.10
N THR A 64 9.59 -2.12 5.16
CA THR A 64 10.27 -1.45 6.27
C THR A 64 11.16 -2.41 7.06
N THR A 65 10.66 -3.62 7.34
CA THR A 65 11.40 -4.64 8.08
C THR A 65 12.64 -5.11 7.30
N ILE A 66 12.51 -5.34 5.99
CA ILE A 66 13.63 -5.75 5.14
C ILE A 66 14.65 -4.61 5.02
N ALA A 67 14.18 -3.39 4.72
CA ALA A 67 15.05 -2.22 4.59
C ALA A 67 15.87 -1.93 5.86
N ARG A 68 15.29 -2.19 7.04
CA ARG A 68 15.95 -1.93 8.34
C ARG A 68 16.64 -3.14 8.95
N SER A 69 16.58 -4.31 8.31
CA SER A 69 17.14 -5.56 8.85
C SER A 69 18.62 -5.42 9.24
N TRP A 70 19.42 -4.76 8.41
CA TRP A 70 20.84 -4.48 8.64
C TRP A 70 21.12 -3.73 9.96
N ARG A 71 20.17 -2.92 10.46
CA ARG A 71 20.34 -2.11 11.68
C ARG A 71 20.44 -2.93 12.96
N ARG A 72 19.81 -4.12 12.99
CA ARG A 72 19.61 -4.91 14.23
C ARG A 72 20.08 -6.35 14.12
N ALA A 73 20.10 -6.91 12.92
CA ALA A 73 20.47 -8.30 12.69
C ALA A 73 21.13 -8.44 11.32
N PRO A 74 22.46 -8.68 11.24
CA PRO A 74 23.08 -9.15 10.00
C PRO A 74 22.62 -10.57 9.63
N GLU A 75 21.85 -11.24 10.50
CA GLU A 75 21.26 -12.56 10.28
C GLU A 75 20.05 -12.53 9.34
N LYS A 76 19.75 -13.67 8.71
CA LYS A 76 18.65 -13.80 7.74
C LYS A 76 17.29 -13.65 8.41
N VAL A 77 16.50 -12.66 7.97
CA VAL A 77 15.08 -12.50 8.33
C VAL A 77 14.23 -13.21 7.27
N ALA A 78 13.36 -14.13 7.69
CA ALA A 78 12.37 -14.75 6.82
C ALA A 78 10.99 -14.11 7.11
N VAL A 79 10.36 -13.54 6.08
CA VAL A 79 9.01 -12.97 6.19
C VAL A 79 8.05 -13.83 5.39
N THR A 80 7.12 -14.49 6.08
CA THR A 80 6.00 -15.22 5.48
C THR A 80 4.78 -14.31 5.47
N VAL A 81 4.17 -14.14 4.30
CA VAL A 81 2.97 -13.32 4.12
C VAL A 81 1.80 -14.22 3.78
N TRP A 82 0.71 -14.09 4.53
CA TRP A 82 -0.57 -14.69 4.20
C TRP A 82 -1.56 -13.58 3.87
N GLU A 83 -2.18 -13.63 2.70
CA GLU A 83 -3.27 -12.74 2.30
C GLU A 83 -4.53 -13.58 2.05
N PRO A 84 -5.72 -13.08 2.40
CA PRO A 84 -6.97 -13.81 2.21
C PRO A 84 -7.39 -13.86 0.74
N SER A 85 -7.00 -12.86 -0.07
CA SER A 85 -7.31 -12.80 -1.49
C SER A 85 -6.04 -12.91 -2.35
N PRO A 86 -6.11 -13.61 -3.50
CA PRO A 86 -4.98 -13.68 -4.42
C PRO A 86 -4.63 -12.30 -4.99
N GLU A 87 -5.60 -11.38 -5.12
CA GLU A 87 -5.34 -10.00 -5.54
C GLU A 87 -4.51 -9.22 -4.51
N GLY A 88 -4.77 -9.41 -3.21
CA GLY A 88 -3.95 -8.83 -2.14
C GLY A 88 -2.50 -9.31 -2.22
N LEU A 89 -2.31 -10.63 -2.38
CA LEU A 89 -0.97 -11.20 -2.54
C LEU A 89 -0.26 -10.72 -3.81
N ALA A 90 -0.96 -10.68 -4.94
CA ALA A 90 -0.42 -10.19 -6.20
C ALA A 90 0.02 -8.71 -6.10
N ARG A 91 -0.76 -7.87 -5.43
CA ARG A 91 -0.38 -6.48 -5.13
C ARG A 91 0.83 -6.40 -4.23
N HIS A 92 0.92 -7.23 -3.19
CA HIS A 92 2.07 -7.28 -2.30
C HIS A 92 3.36 -7.60 -3.08
N MET A 93 3.31 -8.60 -3.96
CA MET A 93 4.42 -8.95 -4.86
C MET A 93 4.75 -7.83 -5.84
N LEU A 94 3.74 -7.21 -6.46
CA LEU A 94 3.93 -6.10 -7.39
C LEU A 94 4.64 -4.91 -6.73
N LEU A 95 4.15 -4.46 -5.57
CA LEU A 95 4.71 -3.32 -4.87
C LEU A 95 6.16 -3.57 -4.40
N LEU A 96 6.46 -4.76 -3.87
CA LEU A 96 7.84 -5.13 -3.55
C LEU A 96 8.72 -5.17 -4.81
N SER A 97 8.22 -5.73 -5.91
CA SER A 97 8.98 -5.78 -7.17
C SER A 97 9.30 -4.38 -7.73
N ILE A 98 8.41 -3.40 -7.52
CA ILE A 98 8.67 -1.99 -7.86
C ILE A 98 9.74 -1.43 -6.95
N LEU A 99 9.59 -1.59 -5.63
CA LEU A 99 10.52 -1.04 -4.64
C LEU A 99 11.96 -1.53 -4.84
N LEU A 100 12.12 -2.75 -5.34
CA LEU A 100 13.40 -3.44 -5.53
C LEU A 100 13.98 -3.28 -6.95
N ASP A 101 13.28 -2.62 -7.88
CA ASP A 101 13.72 -2.53 -9.26
C ASP A 101 14.87 -1.53 -9.46
N THR A 102 16.09 -2.01 -9.61
CA THR A 102 17.28 -1.18 -9.85
C THR A 102 17.36 -0.60 -11.26
N GLN A 103 16.48 -1.01 -12.19
CA GLN A 103 16.38 -0.44 -13.53
C GLN A 103 15.72 0.93 -13.53
N LEU A 104 14.91 1.23 -12.51
CA LEU A 104 14.35 2.56 -12.30
C LEU A 104 15.31 3.42 -11.49
N ILE A 105 15.48 4.68 -11.90
CA ILE A 105 16.13 5.69 -11.09
C ILE A 105 15.35 5.83 -9.78
N ALA A 106 16.03 5.99 -8.64
CA ALA A 106 15.42 5.97 -7.31
C ALA A 106 14.16 6.85 -7.19
N ARG A 107 14.21 8.08 -7.72
CA ARG A 107 13.05 8.98 -7.74
C ARG A 107 11.86 8.42 -8.52
N ASP A 108 12.09 7.96 -9.76
CA ASP A 108 11.03 7.40 -10.60
C ASP A 108 10.45 6.14 -9.95
N ARG A 109 11.27 5.34 -9.25
CA ARG A 109 10.82 4.16 -8.51
C ARG A 109 9.90 4.50 -7.34
N VAL A 110 10.24 5.52 -6.55
CA VAL A 110 9.37 6.02 -5.45
C VAL A 110 8.04 6.51 -6.01
N GLU A 111 8.09 7.32 -7.07
CA GLU A 111 6.89 7.84 -7.73
C GLU A 111 6.02 6.71 -8.27
N THR A 112 6.58 5.75 -9.02
CA THR A 112 5.87 4.57 -9.52
C THR A 112 5.28 3.72 -8.39
N PHE A 113 6.01 3.55 -7.28
CA PHE A 113 5.53 2.79 -6.12
C PHE A 113 4.28 3.44 -5.51
N LEU A 114 4.36 4.74 -5.19
CA LEU A 114 3.26 5.47 -4.56
C LEU A 114 2.04 5.53 -5.49
N GLU A 115 2.27 5.78 -6.78
CA GLU A 115 1.23 5.83 -7.80
C GLU A 115 0.46 4.49 -7.90
N VAL A 116 1.17 3.36 -7.98
CA VAL A 116 0.54 2.02 -8.03
C VAL A 116 -0.11 1.63 -6.69
N HIS A 117 0.48 2.07 -5.56
CA HIS A 117 -0.06 1.81 -4.22
C HIS A 117 -1.40 2.50 -3.99
N GLY A 118 -1.49 3.80 -4.29
CA GLY A 118 -2.58 4.64 -3.79
C GLY A 118 -3.51 5.26 -4.83
N ASN A 119 -3.13 5.32 -6.12
CA ASN A 119 -3.95 6.00 -7.12
C ASN A 119 -4.86 5.03 -7.89
N ALA A 120 -6.11 5.43 -8.10
CA ALA A 120 -7.07 4.73 -8.95
C ALA A 120 -6.67 4.80 -10.43
N LYS A 121 -6.06 5.91 -10.87
CA LYS A 121 -5.56 6.10 -12.23
C LYS A 121 -4.07 6.36 -12.23
N LEU A 122 -3.43 5.98 -13.33
CA LEU A 122 -2.00 6.00 -13.56
C LEU A 122 -1.68 6.88 -14.78
N ARG A 123 -0.46 7.41 -14.79
CA ARG A 123 0.23 7.92 -15.96
C ARG A 123 0.46 6.76 -16.93
N GLU A 124 0.49 7.07 -18.21
CA GLU A 124 0.71 6.09 -19.27
C GLU A 124 1.99 5.28 -19.05
N ARG A 125 3.11 5.95 -18.73
CA ARG A 125 4.40 5.31 -18.43
C ARG A 125 4.32 4.34 -17.24
N THR A 126 3.57 4.69 -16.20
CA THR A 126 3.39 3.82 -15.02
C THR A 126 2.53 2.61 -15.36
N ALA A 127 1.49 2.78 -16.18
CA ALA A 127 0.66 1.67 -16.65
C ALA A 127 1.44 0.72 -17.59
N GLU A 128 2.29 1.25 -18.46
CA GLU A 128 3.22 0.48 -19.31
C GLU A 128 4.19 -0.36 -18.47
N TYR A 129 4.82 0.28 -17.49
CA TYR A 129 5.71 -0.40 -16.57
C TYR A 129 4.97 -1.49 -15.79
N MET A 130 3.75 -1.21 -15.29
CA MET A 130 2.95 -2.19 -14.55
C MET A 130 2.56 -3.39 -15.41
N GLU A 131 2.20 -3.19 -16.69
CA GLU A 131 1.94 -4.28 -17.64
C GLU A 131 3.18 -5.15 -17.85
N ALA A 132 4.35 -4.55 -18.10
CA ALA A 132 5.60 -5.29 -18.25
C ALA A 132 5.98 -6.06 -16.97
N LYS A 133 5.82 -5.42 -15.81
CA LYS A 133 6.11 -6.05 -14.51
C LYS A 133 5.13 -7.17 -14.18
N GLY A 134 3.85 -7.01 -14.52
CA GLY A 134 2.83 -8.05 -14.40
C GLY A 134 3.21 -9.30 -15.21
N ASN A 135 3.60 -9.14 -16.48
CA ASN A 135 4.04 -10.28 -17.29
C ASN A 135 5.26 -10.98 -16.68
N HIS A 136 6.26 -10.22 -16.22
CA HIS A 136 7.44 -10.81 -15.56
C HIS A 136 7.07 -11.54 -14.26
N LEU A 137 6.15 -11.01 -13.45
CA LEU A 137 5.65 -11.69 -12.24
C LEU A 137 4.84 -12.95 -12.58
N ALA A 138 4.08 -12.97 -13.67
CA ALA A 138 3.42 -14.17 -14.15
C ALA A 138 4.44 -15.27 -14.51
N ASP A 139 5.52 -14.89 -15.21
CA ASP A 139 6.63 -15.80 -15.52
C ASP A 139 7.33 -16.28 -14.24
N VAL A 140 7.44 -15.41 -13.22
CA VAL A 140 7.96 -15.80 -11.89
C VAL A 140 7.13 -16.87 -11.23
N VAL A 141 5.80 -16.74 -11.24
CA VAL A 141 4.91 -17.74 -10.64
C VAL A 141 4.97 -19.06 -11.40
N LEU A 142 4.99 -19.01 -12.74
CA LEU A 142 5.08 -20.20 -13.60
C LEU A 142 6.43 -20.92 -13.45
N GLY A 143 7.52 -20.15 -13.41
CA GLY A 143 8.90 -20.63 -13.27
C GLY A 143 9.31 -20.90 -11.81
N ALA A 144 8.42 -20.75 -10.82
CA ALA A 144 8.75 -20.94 -9.40
C ALA A 144 9.32 -22.34 -9.06
N ALA A 145 9.15 -23.33 -9.95
CA ALA A 145 9.78 -24.64 -9.84
C ALA A 145 11.27 -24.65 -10.24
N ASN A 146 11.73 -23.70 -11.07
CA ASN A 146 13.11 -23.60 -11.55
C ASN A 146 13.69 -22.19 -11.36
N LYS A 147 14.35 -21.95 -10.21
CA LYS A 147 14.89 -20.63 -9.82
C LYS A 147 15.93 -20.03 -10.77
N GLU A 148 16.53 -20.83 -11.65
CA GLU A 148 17.50 -20.34 -12.64
C GLU A 148 16.82 -19.63 -13.81
N GLU A 149 15.59 -20.03 -14.17
CA GLU A 149 14.83 -19.45 -15.29
C GLU A 149 14.22 -18.09 -14.96
N VAL A 150 14.04 -17.79 -13.67
CA VAL A 150 13.26 -16.65 -13.19
C VAL A 150 14.12 -15.42 -12.81
N GLY A 151 15.44 -15.55 -12.89
CA GLY A 151 16.37 -14.47 -12.57
C GLY A 151 16.32 -14.02 -11.11
N GLU A 152 16.75 -12.78 -10.83
CA GLU A 152 16.87 -12.24 -9.47
C GLU A 152 15.51 -12.04 -8.80
N LEU A 153 14.49 -11.63 -9.55
CA LEU A 153 13.15 -11.38 -9.03
C LEU A 153 12.50 -12.66 -8.48
N GLY A 154 12.70 -13.81 -9.13
CA GLY A 154 12.22 -15.10 -8.65
C GLY A 154 12.88 -15.60 -7.38
N ARG A 155 14.08 -15.10 -7.04
CA ARG A 155 14.76 -15.45 -5.78
C ARG A 155 14.16 -14.72 -4.58
N LEU A 156 13.41 -13.64 -4.80
CA LEU A 156 12.79 -12.84 -3.76
C LEU A 156 11.52 -13.49 -3.20
N PHE A 157 10.83 -14.32 -4.00
CA PHE A 157 9.54 -14.89 -3.64
C PHE A 157 9.62 -16.42 -3.52
N ASP A 158 9.43 -16.94 -2.31
CA ASP A 158 9.21 -18.36 -2.09
C ASP A 158 7.71 -18.68 -2.14
N LEU A 159 7.27 -19.28 -3.25
CA LEU A 159 5.87 -19.63 -3.50
C LEU A 159 5.56 -21.11 -3.19
N SER A 160 6.49 -21.83 -2.54
CA SER A 160 6.37 -23.27 -2.27
C SER A 160 5.12 -23.65 -1.47
N GLN A 161 4.63 -22.74 -0.61
CA GLN A 161 3.44 -22.95 0.21
C GLN A 161 2.11 -22.72 -0.53
N LEU A 162 2.13 -22.13 -1.73
CA LEU A 162 0.93 -21.94 -2.54
C LEU A 162 0.57 -23.22 -3.30
N LYS A 163 -0.72 -23.56 -3.29
CA LYS A 163 -1.31 -24.63 -4.12
C LYS A 163 -1.25 -24.23 -5.59
N PHE A 164 -1.28 -25.23 -6.48
CA PHE A 164 -1.30 -24.98 -7.93
C PHE A 164 -2.44 -24.04 -8.36
N LYS A 165 -3.64 -24.23 -7.83
CA LYS A 165 -4.77 -23.34 -8.09
C LYS A 165 -4.47 -21.87 -7.72
N GLU A 166 -3.88 -21.64 -6.55
CA GLU A 166 -3.56 -20.28 -6.08
C GLU A 166 -2.49 -19.62 -6.97
N ARG A 167 -1.56 -20.42 -7.50
CA ARG A 167 -0.57 -19.96 -8.49
C ARG A 167 -1.21 -19.63 -9.83
N ASP A 168 -2.14 -20.45 -10.31
CA ASP A 168 -2.89 -20.17 -11.54
C ASP A 168 -3.72 -18.88 -11.39
N ASP A 169 -4.38 -18.70 -10.24
CA ASP A 169 -5.15 -17.50 -9.92
C ASP A 169 -4.22 -16.26 -9.92
N LEU A 170 -3.00 -16.33 -9.36
CA LEU A 170 -2.00 -15.25 -9.43
C LEU A 170 -1.56 -14.93 -10.87
N VAL A 171 -1.30 -15.95 -11.70
CA VAL A 171 -0.92 -15.76 -13.11
C VAL A 171 -2.03 -15.04 -13.88
N GLU A 172 -3.30 -15.40 -13.64
CA GLU A 172 -4.44 -14.73 -14.24
C GLU A 172 -4.50 -13.24 -13.82
N ILE A 173 -4.32 -12.95 -12.53
CA ILE A 173 -4.32 -11.58 -12.01
C ILE A 173 -3.20 -10.75 -12.65
N PHE A 174 -1.97 -11.28 -12.69
CA PHE A 174 -0.82 -10.58 -13.27
C PHE A 174 -0.99 -10.29 -14.76
N ARG A 175 -1.54 -11.25 -15.54
CA ARG A 175 -1.92 -11.01 -16.94
C ARG A 175 -3.04 -9.98 -17.08
N GLY A 176 -3.91 -9.91 -16.07
CA GLY A 176 -4.97 -8.91 -15.95
C GLY A 176 -4.48 -7.46 -15.83
N TYR A 177 -3.19 -7.23 -15.56
CA TYR A 177 -2.58 -5.90 -15.54
C TYR A 177 -2.31 -5.34 -16.94
N SER A 178 -2.51 -6.13 -18.00
CA SER A 178 -2.33 -5.69 -19.37
C SER A 178 -3.19 -4.48 -19.73
N ARG A 179 -2.61 -3.52 -20.47
CA ARG A 179 -3.31 -2.34 -20.96
C ARG A 179 -4.46 -2.68 -21.92
N LYS A 180 -4.40 -3.85 -22.54
CA LYS A 180 -5.48 -4.39 -23.39
C LYS A 180 -6.77 -4.64 -22.60
N VAL A 181 -6.67 -4.90 -21.30
CA VAL A 181 -7.83 -5.00 -20.41
C VAL A 181 -8.36 -3.59 -20.19
N ARG A 182 -9.42 -3.22 -20.92
CA ARG A 182 -10.11 -1.95 -20.75
C ARG A 182 -10.95 -1.98 -19.48
N TYR A 183 -10.90 -0.89 -18.71
CA TYR A 183 -11.72 -0.73 -17.52
C TYR A 183 -11.96 0.77 -17.28
N ASP A 184 -13.22 1.14 -17.03
CA ASP A 184 -13.57 2.52 -16.71
C ASP A 184 -13.44 2.74 -15.20
N MET A 185 -12.28 3.28 -14.80
CA MET A 185 -11.98 3.50 -13.40
C MET A 185 -12.80 4.66 -12.80
N ASP A 186 -13.17 5.65 -13.61
CA ASP A 186 -13.96 6.79 -13.14
C ASP A 186 -15.38 6.32 -12.81
N ALA A 187 -15.99 5.51 -13.68
CA ALA A 187 -17.29 4.89 -13.40
C ALA A 187 -17.23 3.95 -12.19
N ALA A 188 -16.15 3.17 -12.04
CA ALA A 188 -15.98 2.27 -10.91
C ALA A 188 -15.84 3.03 -9.57
N TRP A 189 -15.01 4.08 -9.54
CA TRP A 189 -14.88 4.95 -8.37
C TRP A 189 -16.21 5.63 -8.04
N ASP A 190 -16.95 6.10 -9.05
CA ASP A 190 -18.25 6.72 -8.84
C ASP A 190 -19.28 5.74 -8.27
N TRP A 191 -19.30 4.51 -8.79
CA TRP A 191 -20.14 3.45 -8.26
C TRP A 191 -19.85 3.17 -6.78
N ARG A 192 -18.57 3.16 -6.39
CA ARG A 192 -18.15 3.03 -4.98
C ARG A 192 -18.65 4.16 -4.11
N LYS A 193 -18.55 5.41 -4.58
CA LYS A 193 -19.14 6.57 -3.89
C LYS A 193 -20.65 6.42 -3.74
N ARG A 194 -21.38 6.08 -4.82
CA ARG A 194 -22.84 5.90 -4.77
C ARG A 194 -23.25 4.83 -3.77
N LYS A 195 -22.54 3.69 -3.76
CA LYS A 195 -22.79 2.61 -2.83
C LYS A 195 -22.57 3.04 -1.37
N PHE A 196 -21.45 3.72 -1.10
CA PHE A 196 -21.08 4.16 0.25
C PHE A 196 -21.96 5.28 0.79
N TYR A 197 -22.19 6.33 0.01
CA TYR A 197 -22.96 7.48 0.47
C TYR A 197 -24.47 7.27 0.40
N GLY A 198 -24.93 6.34 -0.46
CA GLY A 198 -26.34 6.03 -0.64
C GLY A 198 -27.17 7.27 -0.95
N ASN A 199 -28.23 7.49 -0.17
CA ASN A 199 -29.12 8.65 -0.30
C ASN A 199 -28.42 10.00 -0.11
N ARG A 200 -27.20 10.03 0.45
CA ARG A 200 -26.44 11.26 0.67
C ARG A 200 -25.41 11.54 -0.41
N TYR A 201 -25.40 10.77 -1.50
CA TYR A 201 -24.44 10.92 -2.59
C TYR A 201 -24.45 12.33 -3.19
N ASP A 202 -25.60 12.97 -3.32
CA ASP A 202 -25.68 14.34 -3.84
C ASP A 202 -24.97 15.38 -2.95
N TYR A 203 -24.70 15.02 -1.69
CA TYR A 203 -24.01 15.85 -0.70
C TYR A 203 -22.54 15.42 -0.47
N VAL A 204 -21.94 14.62 -1.35
CA VAL A 204 -20.56 14.11 -1.19
C VAL A 204 -19.56 15.20 -0.81
N LYS A 205 -19.62 16.38 -1.43
CA LYS A 205 -18.68 17.47 -1.13
C LYS A 205 -18.74 17.90 0.34
N ASN A 206 -19.95 18.02 0.90
CA ASN A 206 -20.16 18.39 2.29
C ASN A 206 -19.75 17.25 3.24
N LEU A 207 -19.99 16.01 2.84
CA LEU A 207 -19.59 14.84 3.64
C LEU A 207 -18.08 14.66 3.69
N VAL A 208 -17.38 14.91 2.58
CA VAL A 208 -15.91 14.88 2.53
C VAL A 208 -15.31 15.97 3.43
N ASP A 209 -15.87 17.18 3.40
CA ASP A 209 -15.46 18.25 4.31
C ASP A 209 -15.68 17.88 5.78
N TRP A 210 -16.86 17.34 6.09
CA TRP A 210 -17.19 16.90 7.44
C TRP A 210 -16.30 15.74 7.90
N ASP A 211 -16.07 14.72 7.06
CA ASP A 211 -15.18 13.60 7.34
C ASP A 211 -13.77 14.10 7.67
N TYR A 212 -13.25 15.07 6.90
CA TYR A 212 -11.94 15.66 7.17
C TYR A 212 -11.89 16.32 8.55
N HIS A 213 -12.80 17.25 8.82
CA HIS A 213 -12.76 18.05 10.04
C HIS A 213 -13.14 17.25 11.31
N MET A 214 -13.98 16.22 11.19
CA MET A 214 -14.52 15.49 12.34
C MET A 214 -13.90 14.11 12.54
N ARG A 215 -13.28 13.52 11.51
CA ARG A 215 -12.69 12.17 11.61
C ARG A 215 -11.19 12.13 11.36
N LEU A 216 -10.60 13.11 10.68
CA LEU A 216 -9.17 13.13 10.42
C LEU A 216 -8.43 14.12 11.32
N LEU A 217 -8.87 15.38 11.36
CA LEU A 217 -8.21 16.41 12.17
C LEU A 217 -8.13 16.10 13.69
N PRO A 218 -9.17 15.54 14.34
CA PRO A 218 -9.10 15.26 15.79
C PRO A 218 -8.06 14.21 16.17
N TYR A 219 -7.57 13.44 15.21
CA TYR A 219 -6.60 12.36 15.41
C TYR A 219 -5.23 12.72 14.81
N GLU A 220 -4.83 13.98 14.92
CA GLU A 220 -3.52 14.50 14.44
C GLU A 220 -3.32 14.35 12.91
N GLY A 221 -4.40 14.18 12.15
CA GLY A 221 -4.36 14.00 10.71
C GLY A 221 -4.16 15.29 9.91
N SER A 222 -3.80 16.41 10.54
CA SER A 222 -3.57 17.71 9.87
C SER A 222 -2.42 17.67 8.86
N ILE A 223 -1.54 16.66 8.95
CA ILE A 223 -0.47 16.40 7.99
C ILE A 223 -1.01 16.02 6.60
N VAL A 224 -2.21 15.42 6.56
CA VAL A 224 -2.94 15.22 5.31
C VAL A 224 -3.65 16.53 4.98
N TYR A 225 -3.18 17.22 3.93
CA TYR A 225 -3.80 18.47 3.53
C TYR A 225 -5.19 18.25 2.94
N PHE A 226 -6.10 19.18 3.25
CA PHE A 226 -7.48 19.08 2.80
C PHE A 226 -7.63 18.96 1.27
N PRO A 227 -6.87 19.69 0.42
CA PRO A 227 -6.92 19.48 -1.03
C PRO A 227 -6.60 18.05 -1.46
N HIS A 228 -5.55 17.43 -0.89
CA HIS A 228 -5.15 16.05 -1.21
C HIS A 228 -6.20 15.03 -0.71
N PHE A 229 -6.73 15.24 0.50
CA PHE A 229 -7.82 14.40 1.02
C PHE A 229 -9.07 14.49 0.13
N ARG A 230 -9.45 15.71 -0.27
CA ARG A 230 -10.61 15.95 -1.13
C ARG A 230 -10.43 15.37 -2.53
N GLN A 231 -9.26 15.54 -3.15
CA GLN A 231 -8.93 14.98 -4.46
C GLN A 231 -9.04 13.46 -4.42
N TRP A 232 -8.40 12.82 -3.44
CA TRP A 232 -8.49 11.37 -3.27
C TRP A 232 -9.93 10.89 -3.07
N ARG A 233 -10.72 11.51 -2.19
CA ARG A 233 -12.13 11.14 -1.99
C ARG A 233 -12.98 11.30 -3.25
N SER A 234 -12.64 12.27 -4.10
CA SER A 234 -13.43 12.61 -5.29
C SER A 234 -13.09 11.74 -6.50
N GLU A 235 -11.79 11.52 -6.73
CA GLU A 235 -11.22 10.99 -7.98
C GLU A 235 -10.36 9.73 -7.77
N GLY A 236 -10.05 9.38 -6.52
CA GLY A 236 -9.19 8.24 -6.19
C GLY A 236 -7.70 8.49 -6.43
N ILE A 237 -7.27 9.75 -6.58
CA ILE A 237 -5.85 10.12 -6.72
C ILE A 237 -5.32 10.56 -5.36
N ALA A 238 -4.41 9.78 -4.78
CA ALA A 238 -3.77 10.08 -3.50
C ALA A 238 -2.46 10.86 -3.68
N TYR A 239 -1.64 10.45 -4.64
CA TYR A 239 -0.32 11.04 -4.87
C TYR A 239 -0.30 11.75 -6.20
N ASP A 240 -0.24 13.08 -6.17
CA ASP A 240 -0.17 13.91 -7.37
C ASP A 240 1.29 14.14 -7.76
N ILE A 241 1.71 13.56 -8.87
CA ILE A 241 3.12 13.49 -9.24
C ILE A 241 3.41 14.47 -10.35
N ARG A 242 4.16 15.54 -10.06
CA ARG A 242 4.69 16.49 -11.05
C ARG A 242 3.61 17.11 -11.96
N ASP A 243 2.43 17.42 -11.43
CA ASP A 243 1.27 17.94 -12.18
C ASP A 243 0.93 17.08 -13.42
N SER A 244 1.10 15.75 -13.29
CA SER A 244 0.89 14.82 -14.40
C SER A 244 -0.58 14.53 -14.63
N VAL A 245 -0.90 14.05 -15.84
CA VAL A 245 -2.24 13.59 -16.19
C VAL A 245 -2.36 12.07 -15.98
N PHE A 246 -3.38 11.66 -15.25
CA PHE A 246 -3.66 10.25 -14.96
C PHE A 246 -4.84 9.75 -15.83
N ILE A 247 -4.52 8.99 -16.88
CA ILE A 247 -5.49 8.55 -17.90
C ILE A 247 -5.71 7.03 -17.94
N GLU A 248 -4.77 6.24 -17.43
CA GLU A 248 -4.85 4.79 -17.47
C GLU A 248 -5.43 4.24 -16.16
N PRO A 249 -6.28 3.20 -16.17
CA PRO A 249 -6.78 2.60 -14.95
C PRO A 249 -5.68 1.83 -14.21
N ASN A 250 -5.61 1.99 -12.90
CA ASN A 250 -4.79 1.14 -12.04
C ASN A 250 -5.44 -0.25 -11.92
N ARG A 251 -5.11 -1.11 -12.87
CA ARG A 251 -5.66 -2.48 -12.97
C ARG A 251 -5.32 -3.36 -11.76
N SER A 252 -4.28 -3.01 -11.00
CA SER A 252 -3.94 -3.74 -9.78
C SER A 252 -4.94 -3.52 -8.64
N LEU A 253 -5.82 -2.51 -8.71
CA LEU A 253 -6.91 -2.28 -7.74
C LEU A 253 -8.21 -2.99 -8.12
N ILE A 254 -8.24 -3.68 -9.26
CA ILE A 254 -9.41 -4.44 -9.70
C ILE A 254 -9.35 -5.81 -9.04
N SER A 255 -10.38 -6.16 -8.30
CA SER A 255 -10.52 -7.47 -7.65
C SER A 255 -11.88 -8.10 -7.89
N THR A 256 -12.03 -9.34 -7.43
CA THR A 256 -13.29 -10.06 -7.46
C THR A 256 -13.97 -9.96 -6.10
N ALA A 257 -15.27 -9.64 -6.09
CA ALA A 257 -16.10 -9.76 -4.91
C ALA A 257 -17.12 -10.88 -5.10
N GLU A 258 -17.31 -11.67 -4.05
CA GLU A 258 -18.38 -12.66 -3.96
C GLU A 258 -19.62 -12.02 -3.35
N GLY A 259 -20.77 -12.26 -3.95
CA GLY A 259 -22.05 -11.83 -3.42
C GLY A 259 -23.13 -12.86 -3.70
N ARG A 260 -24.36 -12.52 -3.31
CA ARG A 260 -25.55 -13.31 -3.63
C ARG A 260 -26.58 -12.47 -4.35
N THR A 261 -27.23 -13.05 -5.35
CA THR A 261 -28.43 -12.47 -5.95
C THR A 261 -29.57 -12.47 -4.95
N VAL A 262 -30.48 -11.52 -5.09
CA VAL A 262 -31.73 -11.49 -4.32
C VAL A 262 -32.83 -12.00 -5.25
N GLU A 263 -33.08 -13.31 -5.22
CA GLU A 263 -34.09 -13.95 -6.08
C GLU A 263 -35.42 -14.09 -5.35
N TYR A 264 -35.38 -14.45 -4.07
CA TYR A 264 -36.56 -14.53 -3.19
C TYR A 264 -36.15 -14.32 -1.73
N GLN A 265 -37.11 -13.97 -0.88
CA GLN A 265 -36.93 -13.94 0.57
C GLN A 265 -37.43 -15.24 1.18
N ASP A 266 -36.64 -15.86 2.05
CA ASP A 266 -37.09 -17.04 2.79
C ASP A 266 -38.06 -16.65 3.93
N ARG A 267 -38.61 -17.66 4.64
CA ARG A 267 -39.55 -17.44 5.75
C ARG A 267 -38.96 -16.65 6.92
N LEU A 268 -37.63 -16.48 6.96
CA LEU A 268 -36.92 -15.69 7.96
C LEU A 268 -36.59 -14.28 7.45
N MET A 269 -37.20 -13.86 6.34
CA MET A 269 -36.93 -12.59 5.65
C MET A 269 -35.46 -12.44 5.26
N MET A 270 -34.74 -13.54 5.06
CA MET A 270 -33.38 -13.51 4.53
C MET A 270 -33.42 -13.61 3.01
N ASP A 271 -32.69 -12.70 2.36
CA ASP A 271 -32.51 -12.73 0.92
C ASP A 271 -31.74 -14.00 0.51
N ARG A 272 -32.36 -14.81 -0.34
CA ARG A 272 -31.78 -16.01 -0.94
C ARG A 272 -31.63 -15.82 -2.44
N GLY A 273 -30.54 -16.38 -2.95
CA GLY A 273 -30.25 -16.46 -4.37
C GLY A 273 -28.93 -17.17 -4.62
N ARG A 274 -28.46 -17.05 -5.85
CA ARG A 274 -27.24 -17.71 -6.33
C ARG A 274 -26.01 -16.93 -5.89
N SER A 275 -24.95 -17.67 -5.56
CA SER A 275 -23.62 -17.07 -5.42
C SER A 275 -23.17 -16.54 -6.78
N VAL A 276 -22.67 -15.31 -6.78
CA VAL A 276 -22.23 -14.59 -7.97
C VAL A 276 -20.91 -13.89 -7.66
N THR A 277 -19.96 -14.01 -8.58
CA THR A 277 -18.68 -13.31 -8.52
C THR A 277 -18.70 -12.17 -9.53
N THR A 278 -18.27 -10.98 -9.10
CA THR A 278 -18.16 -9.82 -9.99
C THR A 278 -16.79 -9.20 -9.86
N ARG A 279 -16.22 -8.84 -11.00
CA ARG A 279 -14.93 -8.15 -11.08
C ARG A 279 -15.15 -6.65 -11.07
N GLY A 280 -14.42 -5.94 -10.21
CA GLY A 280 -14.48 -4.49 -10.15
C GLY A 280 -13.56 -3.87 -9.11
N LEU A 281 -13.71 -2.56 -8.89
CA LEU A 281 -13.01 -1.85 -7.84
C LEU A 281 -13.75 -2.04 -6.52
N TYR A 282 -13.15 -2.72 -5.55
CA TYR A 282 -13.75 -2.97 -4.24
C TYR A 282 -12.93 -2.39 -3.07
N CYS A 283 -12.13 -1.36 -3.37
CA CYS A 283 -11.25 -0.71 -2.41
C CYS A 283 -12.02 0.08 -1.34
N ASP A 284 -11.34 0.36 -0.23
CA ASP A 284 -11.77 1.40 0.70
C ASP A 284 -11.72 2.79 0.02
N ILE A 285 -12.69 3.63 0.34
CA ILE A 285 -12.74 5.03 -0.07
C ILE A 285 -12.76 5.99 1.13
N GLN A 286 -12.81 5.50 2.37
CA GLN A 286 -12.77 6.27 3.61
C GLN A 286 -11.36 6.39 4.17
N ALA A 287 -10.69 5.26 4.43
CA ALA A 287 -9.31 5.26 4.90
C ALA A 287 -8.37 5.40 3.70
N SER A 288 -7.56 6.44 3.72
CA SER A 288 -6.70 6.81 2.60
C SER A 288 -5.36 6.07 2.62
N PRO A 289 -4.69 5.92 1.46
CA PRO A 289 -3.32 5.39 1.38
C PRO A 289 -2.30 6.17 2.21
N TYR A 290 -2.60 7.43 2.55
CA TYR A 290 -1.78 8.29 3.39
C TYR A 290 -1.44 7.65 4.74
N LEU A 291 -2.34 6.83 5.30
CA LEU A 291 -2.13 6.18 6.59
C LEU A 291 -0.93 5.22 6.59
N SER A 292 -0.59 4.65 5.43
CA SER A 292 0.45 3.63 5.31
C SER A 292 1.85 4.22 5.37
N PHE A 293 2.11 5.26 4.57
CA PHE A 293 3.46 5.83 4.40
C PHE A 293 3.55 7.33 4.72
N GLY A 294 2.43 8.04 4.89
CA GLY A 294 2.40 9.50 4.88
C GLY A 294 2.10 10.18 6.22
N ILE A 295 1.87 9.44 7.31
CA ILE A 295 1.48 10.04 8.60
C ILE A 295 2.53 9.92 9.72
N ASP A 296 3.52 9.04 9.57
CA ASP A 296 4.63 8.91 10.51
C ASP A 296 5.96 8.87 9.76
N SER A 297 7.02 9.37 10.37
CA SER A 297 8.38 9.26 9.86
C SER A 297 9.38 9.33 11.00
N GLU A 298 10.54 8.68 10.80
CA GLU A 298 11.67 8.85 11.70
C GLU A 298 12.29 10.25 11.59
N GLU A 299 12.15 10.91 10.44
CA GLU A 299 12.66 12.26 10.21
C GLU A 299 11.66 13.30 10.75
N LYS A 300 11.85 13.70 12.01
CA LYS A 300 10.92 14.58 12.70
C LYS A 300 10.86 15.99 12.11
N ARG A 301 11.86 16.41 11.33
CA ARG A 301 11.87 17.71 10.63
C ARG A 301 10.73 17.86 9.61
N LEU A 302 10.25 16.75 9.03
CA LEU A 302 9.13 16.77 8.08
C LEU A 302 7.82 17.25 8.72
N PHE A 303 7.69 17.14 10.05
CA PHE A 303 6.49 17.56 10.77
C PHE A 303 6.55 19.01 11.25
N LYS A 304 7.57 19.79 10.85
CA LYS A 304 7.70 21.21 11.20
C LYS A 304 6.44 21.97 10.78
N THR A 305 5.92 22.78 11.69
CA THR A 305 4.76 23.63 11.45
C THR A 305 5.16 25.10 11.44
N ALA A 306 4.48 25.88 10.60
CA ALA A 306 4.51 27.34 10.61
C ALA A 306 3.07 27.84 10.60
N SER A 307 2.75 28.78 11.49
CA SER A 307 1.38 29.33 11.59
C SER A 307 0.28 28.26 11.78
N LYS A 308 0.58 27.20 12.55
CA LYS A 308 -0.30 26.04 12.81
C LYS A 308 -0.61 25.15 11.58
N VAL A 309 0.12 25.32 10.49
CA VAL A 309 0.05 24.47 9.30
C VAL A 309 1.38 23.75 9.16
N HIS A 310 1.37 22.49 8.72
CA HIS A 310 2.62 21.80 8.40
C HIS A 310 3.32 22.48 7.22
N LEU A 311 4.64 22.35 7.12
CA LEU A 311 5.38 22.81 5.95
C LEU A 311 5.41 21.76 4.84
N LYS A 312 5.39 20.48 5.22
CA LYS A 312 5.34 19.33 4.33
C LYS A 312 4.02 18.61 4.51
N SER A 313 3.52 18.05 3.43
CA SER A 313 2.29 17.29 3.38
C SER A 313 2.54 15.80 3.61
N SER A 314 1.45 15.05 3.78
CA SER A 314 1.50 13.58 3.86
C SER A 314 2.12 12.92 2.63
N GLN A 315 1.98 13.53 1.45
CA GLN A 315 2.64 13.05 0.24
C GLN A 315 4.16 13.19 0.33
N ASP A 316 4.67 14.34 0.78
CA ASP A 316 6.11 14.57 0.96
C ASP A 316 6.72 13.54 1.94
N ILE A 317 5.98 13.22 3.00
CA ILE A 317 6.39 12.20 3.97
C ILE A 317 6.40 10.82 3.35
N ALA A 318 5.38 10.47 2.57
CA ALA A 318 5.32 9.18 1.87
C ALA A 318 6.48 9.03 0.87
N GLU A 319 6.76 10.08 0.10
CA GLU A 319 7.92 10.13 -0.81
C GLU A 319 9.22 9.93 -0.05
N PHE A 320 9.44 10.67 1.04
CA PHE A 320 10.64 10.51 1.87
C PHE A 320 10.76 9.11 2.46
N ASN A 321 9.68 8.55 3.03
CA ASN A 321 9.73 7.26 3.71
C ASN A 321 9.99 6.10 2.75
N VAL A 322 9.37 6.12 1.57
CA VAL A 322 9.62 5.11 0.53
C VAL A 322 11.05 5.29 -0.01
N PHE A 323 11.50 6.51 -0.24
CA PHE A 323 12.87 6.80 -0.66
C PHE A 323 13.90 6.31 0.36
N ALA A 324 13.71 6.65 1.64
CA ALA A 324 14.58 6.22 2.73
C ALA A 324 14.63 4.70 2.86
N SER A 325 13.49 4.02 2.67
CA SER A 325 13.44 2.56 2.67
C SER A 325 14.26 1.96 1.52
N GLN A 326 14.25 2.56 0.33
CA GLN A 326 15.08 2.12 -0.79
C GLN A 326 16.57 2.32 -0.51
N GLU A 327 16.96 3.51 -0.05
CA GLU A 327 18.36 3.84 0.28
C GLU A 327 18.92 2.89 1.33
N GLU A 328 18.14 2.60 2.37
CA GLU A 328 18.53 1.64 3.40
C GLU A 328 18.66 0.23 2.84
N LEU A 329 17.78 -0.18 1.93
CA LEU A 329 17.80 -1.50 1.34
C LEU A 329 19.01 -1.71 0.43
N PHE A 330 19.40 -0.70 -0.36
CA PHE A 330 20.50 -0.82 -1.33
C PHE A 330 21.87 -0.50 -0.73
N TYR A 331 21.94 0.44 0.20
CA TYR A 331 23.22 0.95 0.72
C TYR A 331 23.49 0.58 2.17
N ASN A 332 22.53 -0.04 2.88
CA ASN A 332 22.61 -0.30 4.32
C ASN A 332 22.99 0.95 5.12
N GLN A 333 22.45 2.09 4.70
CA GLN A 333 22.71 3.39 5.30
C GLN A 333 21.41 4.13 5.50
N ARG A 334 21.24 4.69 6.70
CA ARG A 334 20.07 5.47 7.03
C ARG A 334 20.07 6.77 6.22
N TYR A 335 19.04 6.93 5.39
CA TYR A 335 18.82 8.18 4.68
C TYR A 335 18.40 9.28 5.66
N LYS A 336 18.97 10.47 5.49
CA LYS A 336 18.63 11.67 6.25
C LYS A 336 18.30 12.78 5.27
N LEU A 337 17.31 13.59 5.61
CA LEU A 337 16.97 14.75 4.79
C LEU A 337 18.19 15.67 4.72
N HIS A 338 18.63 16.01 3.50
CA HIS A 338 19.71 16.96 3.31
C HIS A 338 19.30 18.31 3.90
N LEU A 339 20.21 18.97 4.61
CA LEU A 339 20.00 20.32 5.11
C LEU A 339 19.82 21.25 3.89
N GLU A 340 18.60 21.71 3.64
CA GLU A 340 18.43 22.93 2.86
C GLU A 340 19.01 24.10 3.66
N ASN A 341 19.51 25.13 2.98
CA ASN A 341 20.19 26.27 3.60
C ASN A 341 19.33 27.05 4.63
N ASP A 342 18.03 26.74 4.75
CA ASP A 342 17.08 27.31 5.71
C ASP A 342 17.23 26.79 7.16
N ASP A 343 18.07 25.76 7.38
CA ASP A 343 18.43 25.31 8.73
C ASP A 343 19.65 26.07 9.32
N ARG A 344 20.14 27.12 8.65
CA ARG A 344 21.09 28.04 9.29
C ARG A 344 20.38 28.78 10.42
N PRO A 345 20.92 28.80 11.65
CA PRO A 345 20.39 29.70 12.67
C PRO A 345 20.43 31.12 12.11
N GLU A 346 19.31 31.84 12.22
CA GLU A 346 19.24 33.27 11.86
C GLU A 346 20.40 34.00 12.54
N GLY A 347 21.43 34.37 11.77
CA GLY A 347 22.60 35.10 12.29
C GLY A 347 23.97 34.73 11.73
N THR A 348 24.14 33.63 11.00
CA THR A 348 25.44 33.35 10.36
C THR A 348 25.55 34.02 8.99
N LEU A 349 26.07 35.25 8.99
CA LEU A 349 26.56 35.92 7.79
C LEU A 349 27.66 35.05 7.14
N PRO A 350 27.66 34.89 5.80
CA PRO A 350 28.76 34.23 5.12
C PRO A 350 30.04 35.07 5.26
N GLY A 351 31.06 34.49 5.89
CA GLY A 351 32.40 35.05 5.94
C GLY A 351 32.95 35.21 4.53
N ARG A 352 33.52 36.39 4.27
CA ARG A 352 34.28 36.72 3.06
C ARG A 352 35.56 35.91 2.95
#